data_AF-V8N8R7-F1
#
_entry.id   AF-V8N8R7-F1
#
_cell.length_a   1.000
_cell.length_b   1.000
_cell.length_c   1.000
_cell.angle_alpha   90.00
_cell.angle_beta   90.00
_cell.angle_gamma   90.00
#
_symmetry.space_group_name_H-M   'P 1'
#
loop_
_entity.id
_entity.type
_entity.pdbx_description
1 polymer ?
#
loop_
_entity_poly.entity_id
_entity_poly.type
_entity_poly.pdbx_seq_one_letter_code
_entity_poly.pdbx_strand_id
1 'polypeptide(L)'
;MDEVEGVVNGTLDYTQLKGDTGPLVYPAGFVYIFMGLYYATDRGTNIRLAQYFFATLYLATLLLVFRIYSRTNKVRSHNALKEDLFSCCISIPSPGRTLWPKSKG
;
A
#
# COMPACT_ATOMS: atom_id res chain seq x y z
N MET A 1 -3.78 18.33 0.43
CA MET A 1 -4.78 17.25 0.66
C MET A 1 -6.07 17.79 0.11
N ASP A 2 -6.15 17.84 -1.21
CA ASP A 2 -6.90 18.91 -1.87
C ASP A 2 -8.38 18.58 -1.92
N GLU A 3 -8.73 17.29 -2.04
CA GLU A 3 -10.12 16.85 -1.95
C GLU A 3 -10.70 17.10 -0.55
N VAL A 4 -9.88 16.94 0.50
CA VAL A 4 -10.29 17.21 1.90
C VAL A 4 -10.44 18.70 2.12
N GLU A 5 -9.50 19.50 1.63
CA GLU A 5 -9.54 20.95 1.75
C GLU A 5 -10.76 21.55 1.03
N GLY A 6 -11.13 21.01 -0.14
CA GLY A 6 -12.38 21.35 -0.82
C GLY A 6 -13.61 21.14 0.08
N VAL A 7 -13.70 20.00 0.77
CA VAL A 7 -14.81 19.71 1.69
C VAL A 7 -14.78 20.59 2.95
N VAL A 8 -13.60 20.83 3.53
CA VAL A 8 -13.43 21.73 4.68
C VAL A 8 -13.83 23.17 4.32
N ASN A 9 -13.59 23.58 3.08
CA ASN A 9 -13.99 24.89 2.55
C ASN A 9 -15.49 24.96 2.15
N GLY A 10 -16.26 23.87 2.34
CA GLY A 10 -17.70 23.83 2.13
C GLY A 10 -18.16 23.25 0.79
N THR A 11 -17.25 22.76 -0.04
CA THR A 11 -17.59 22.10 -1.31
C THR A 11 -18.09 20.68 -1.06
N LEU A 12 -19.39 20.44 -1.26
CA LEU A 12 -20.00 19.11 -1.12
C LEU A 12 -20.36 18.45 -2.47
N ASP A 13 -20.25 19.20 -3.56
CA ASP A 13 -20.43 18.67 -4.91
C ASP A 13 -19.19 17.86 -5.33
N TYR A 14 -19.36 16.54 -5.41
CA TYR A 14 -18.30 15.60 -5.77
C TYR A 14 -17.67 15.88 -7.14
N THR A 15 -18.41 16.47 -8.07
CA THR A 15 -17.87 16.80 -9.41
C THR A 15 -16.79 17.88 -9.36
N GLN A 16 -16.78 18.67 -8.27
CA GLN A 16 -15.84 19.75 -8.04
C GLN A 16 -14.66 19.34 -7.15
N LEU A 17 -14.75 18.20 -6.45
CA LEU A 17 -13.69 17.67 -5.61
C LEU A 17 -12.66 16.95 -6.46
N LYS A 18 -11.49 17.56 -6.62
CA LYS A 18 -10.35 17.00 -7.37
C LYS A 18 -9.04 17.49 -6.78
N GLY A 19 -8.03 16.63 -6.80
CA GLY A 19 -6.64 16.99 -6.50
C GLY A 19 -5.76 16.86 -7.74
N ASP A 20 -4.44 16.97 -7.53
CA ASP A 20 -3.44 16.79 -8.60
C ASP A 20 -3.50 15.40 -9.26
N THR A 21 -4.05 14.40 -8.57
CA THR A 21 -4.23 13.03 -9.07
C THR A 21 -5.55 12.81 -9.82
N GLY A 22 -6.37 13.85 -10.00
CA GLY A 22 -7.66 13.76 -10.67
C GLY A 22 -8.87 13.91 -9.73
N PRO A 23 -10.09 13.60 -10.20
CA PRO A 23 -11.32 13.75 -9.42
C PRO A 23 -11.40 12.76 -8.26
N LEU A 24 -12.13 13.14 -7.21
CA LEU A 24 -12.41 12.27 -6.07
C LEU A 24 -13.30 11.11 -6.51
N VAL A 25 -12.70 9.91 -6.61
CA VAL A 25 -13.40 8.67 -7.01
C VAL A 25 -13.82 7.78 -5.83
N TYR A 26 -13.36 8.10 -4.62
CA TYR A 26 -13.63 7.29 -3.43
C TYR A 26 -14.82 7.85 -2.62
N PRO A 27 -15.63 6.99 -1.97
CA PRO A 27 -16.78 7.42 -1.16
C PRO A 27 -16.41 8.35 0.01
N ALA A 28 -17.41 9.03 0.60
CA ALA A 28 -17.26 10.00 1.69
C ALA A 28 -16.40 9.54 2.89
N GLY A 29 -16.40 8.23 3.18
CA GLY A 29 -15.56 7.67 4.24
C GLY A 29 -14.06 7.95 4.05
N PHE A 30 -13.59 7.96 2.80
CA PHE A 30 -12.22 8.37 2.48
C PHE A 30 -11.96 9.80 2.94
N VAL A 31 -12.83 10.73 2.56
CA VAL A 31 -12.70 12.14 2.96
C VAL A 31 -12.70 12.27 4.47
N TYR A 32 -13.59 11.60 5.20
CA TYR A 32 -13.65 11.72 6.66
C TYR A 32 -12.39 11.19 7.37
N ILE A 33 -11.82 10.07 6.91
CA ILE A 33 -10.58 9.54 7.46
C ILE A 33 -9.44 10.53 7.23
N PHE A 34 -9.30 11.01 5.99
CA PHE A 34 -8.24 11.97 5.64
C PHE A 34 -8.49 13.37 6.21
N MET A 35 -9.73 13.73 6.54
CA MET A 35 -10.06 14.95 7.29
C MET A 35 -9.54 14.89 8.72
N GLY A 36 -9.65 13.75 9.38
CA GLY A 36 -8.99 13.53 10.68
C GLY A 36 -7.48 13.68 10.56
N LEU A 37 -6.87 13.09 9.54
CA LEU A 37 -5.43 13.20 9.29
C LEU A 37 -5.01 14.63 8.93
N TYR A 38 -5.82 15.37 8.17
CA TYR A 38 -5.60 16.75 7.79
C TYR A 38 -5.45 17.65 9.03
N TYR A 39 -6.36 17.54 9.99
CA TYR A 39 -6.24 18.28 11.25
C TYR A 39 -5.08 17.80 12.13
N ALA A 40 -4.79 16.49 12.14
CA ALA A 40 -3.69 15.93 12.93
C ALA A 40 -2.29 16.30 12.40
N THR A 41 -2.17 16.67 11.12
CA THR A 41 -0.90 16.94 10.43
C THR A 41 -0.71 18.42 10.08
N ASP A 42 -1.28 19.33 10.87
CA ASP A 42 -1.21 20.78 10.62
C ASP A 42 -1.69 21.14 9.21
N ARG A 43 -2.91 20.74 8.88
CA ARG A 43 -3.53 20.90 7.53
C ARG A 43 -2.73 20.22 6.41
N GLY A 44 -2.07 19.09 6.72
CA GLY A 44 -1.26 18.33 5.76
C GLY A 44 0.15 18.87 5.53
N THR A 45 0.60 19.88 6.30
CA THR A 45 1.97 20.44 6.18
C THR A 45 3.01 19.65 6.97
N ASN A 46 2.59 18.95 8.04
CA ASN A 46 3.48 18.16 8.89
C ASN A 46 3.74 16.78 8.30
N ILE A 47 4.58 16.73 7.27
CA ILE A 47 4.89 15.50 6.52
C ILE A 47 5.55 14.44 7.40
N ARG A 48 6.38 14.83 8.38
CA ARG A 48 7.04 13.89 9.30
C ARG A 48 6.03 13.13 10.15
N LEU A 49 5.03 13.83 10.69
CA LEU A 49 3.97 13.20 11.47
C LEU A 49 3.15 12.23 10.60
N ALA A 50 2.78 12.66 9.38
CA ALA A 50 2.08 11.80 8.43
C ALA A 50 2.89 10.54 8.09
N GLN A 51 4.20 10.67 7.86
CA GLN A 51 5.09 9.54 7.62
C GLN A 51 5.11 8.54 8.78
N TYR A 52 5.21 9.01 10.03
CA TYR A 52 5.15 8.11 11.20
C TYR A 52 3.81 7.40 11.32
N PHE A 53 2.71 8.07 11.01
CA PHE A 53 1.38 7.47 11.02
C PHE A 53 1.28 6.31 10.01
N PHE A 54 1.65 6.55 8.75
CA PHE A 54 1.62 5.51 7.72
C PHE A 54 2.66 4.41 7.97
N ALA A 55 3.84 4.73 8.49
CA ALA A 55 4.84 3.73 8.87
C ALA A 55 4.32 2.82 9.98
N THR A 56 3.63 3.38 10.98
CA THR A 56 3.01 2.60 12.06
C THR A 56 1.91 1.70 11.53
N LEU A 57 1.02 2.21 10.67
CA LEU A 57 -0.02 1.40 10.02
C LEU A 57 0.58 0.26 9.18
N TYR A 58 1.64 0.54 8.42
CA TYR A 58 2.35 -0.45 7.62
C TYR A 58 2.96 -1.56 8.48
N LEU A 59 3.68 -1.20 9.55
CA LEU A 59 4.26 -2.19 10.46
C LEU A 59 3.17 -2.99 11.17
N ALA A 60 2.06 -2.36 11.57
CA ALA A 60 0.94 -3.04 12.20
C ALA A 60 0.28 -4.06 11.25
N THR A 61 0.04 -3.69 9.98
CA THR A 61 -0.53 -4.63 8.99
C THR A 61 0.46 -5.76 8.67
N LEU A 62 1.75 -5.46 8.55
CA LEU A 62 2.78 -6.46 8.34
C LEU A 62 2.85 -7.47 9.51
N LEU A 63 2.82 -6.98 10.74
CA LEU A 63 2.76 -7.81 11.94
C LEU A 63 1.47 -8.65 11.98
N LEU A 64 0.32 -8.06 11.63
CA LEU A 64 -0.96 -8.77 11.57
C LEU A 64 -0.90 -9.91 10.54
N VAL A 65 -0.37 -9.66 9.35
CA VAL A 65 -0.20 -10.66 8.29
C VAL A 65 0.72 -11.78 8.76
N PHE A 66 1.88 -11.46 9.36
CA PHE A 66 2.77 -12.49 9.93
C PHE A 66 2.09 -13.29 11.04
N ARG A 67 1.31 -12.63 11.91
CA ARG A 67 0.55 -13.31 12.96
C ARG A 67 -0.48 -14.27 12.39
N ILE A 68 -1.20 -13.88 11.33
CA ILE A 68 -2.12 -14.77 10.63
C ILE A 68 -1.36 -15.97 10.09
N TYR A 69 -0.28 -15.75 9.32
CA TYR A 69 0.54 -16.84 8.77
C TYR A 69 1.11 -17.78 9.84
N SER A 70 1.56 -17.28 11.00
CA SER A 70 2.05 -18.13 12.09
C SER A 70 0.94 -18.94 12.78
N ARG A 71 -0.31 -18.46 12.77
CA ARG A 71 -1.46 -19.17 13.36
C ARG A 71 -2.02 -20.23 12.41
N THR A 72 -2.08 -19.92 11.11
CA THR A 72 -2.42 -20.90 10.08
C THR A 72 -1.17 -21.72 9.75
N ASN A 73 -0.93 -22.81 10.49
CA ASN A 73 0.10 -23.84 10.22
C ASN A 73 -0.13 -24.59 8.88
N LYS A 74 -0.32 -23.85 7.80
CA LYS A 74 -0.70 -24.35 6.48
C LYS A 74 -0.05 -23.53 5.36
N VAL A 75 1.15 -23.06 5.60
CA VAL A 75 2.07 -22.65 4.54
C VAL A 75 3.28 -23.56 4.66
N ARG A 76 3.53 -24.32 3.61
CA ARG A 76 4.67 -25.22 3.44
C ARG A 76 5.94 -24.50 3.92
N SER A 77 6.64 -25.11 4.87
CA SER A 77 7.95 -24.76 5.44
C SER A 77 8.56 -23.43 4.96
N HIS A 78 8.75 -22.49 5.89
CA HIS A 78 9.41 -21.18 5.77
C HIS A 78 10.75 -21.15 5.01
N ASN A 79 11.33 -22.30 4.66
CA ASN A 79 12.56 -22.42 3.89
C ASN A 79 12.38 -22.21 2.38
N ALA A 80 11.16 -22.26 1.82
CA ALA A 80 10.95 -22.07 0.38
C ALA A 80 10.69 -20.60 -0.02
N LEU A 81 10.07 -19.79 0.84
CA LEU A 81 9.66 -18.41 0.50
C LEU A 81 10.76 -17.35 0.67
N LYS A 82 11.85 -17.67 1.38
CA LYS A 82 13.03 -16.79 1.41
C LYS A 82 13.74 -16.72 0.06
N GLU A 83 13.69 -17.80 -0.73
CA GLU A 83 14.32 -17.88 -2.04
C GLU A 83 13.51 -17.11 -3.11
N ASP A 84 12.18 -17.17 -3.05
CA ASP A 84 11.34 -16.58 -4.11
C ASP A 84 11.27 -15.05 -4.04
N LEU A 85 11.32 -14.44 -2.84
CA LEU A 85 11.23 -12.98 -2.70
C LEU A 85 12.58 -12.28 -2.93
N PHE A 86 13.70 -12.96 -2.71
CA PHE A 86 15.05 -12.39 -2.89
C PHE A 86 15.61 -12.61 -4.31
N SER A 87 15.10 -13.60 -5.05
CA SER A 87 15.60 -13.95 -6.39
C SER A 87 15.26 -12.91 -7.47
N CYS A 88 14.13 -12.21 -7.36
CA CYS A 88 13.69 -11.31 -8.43
C CYS A 88 14.53 -10.02 -8.54
N CYS A 89 15.14 -9.56 -7.45
CA CYS A 89 15.92 -8.31 -7.43
C CYS A 89 17.45 -8.51 -7.56
N ILE A 90 17.95 -9.75 -7.49
CA ILE A 90 19.39 -10.09 -7.61
C ILE A 90 19.67 -11.03 -8.80
N SER A 91 18.69 -11.27 -9.67
CA SER A 91 18.93 -12.02 -10.90
C SER A 91 19.69 -11.19 -11.93
N ILE A 92 21.01 -11.05 -11.73
CA ILE A 92 21.94 -11.10 -12.86
C ILE A 92 21.61 -12.41 -13.59
N PRO A 93 21.24 -12.38 -14.88
CA PRO A 93 20.94 -13.60 -15.60
C PRO A 93 22.23 -14.43 -15.68
N SER A 94 22.36 -15.47 -14.85
CA SER A 94 23.35 -16.51 -15.08
C SER A 94 22.96 -17.25 -16.37
N PRO A 95 23.84 -17.28 -17.38
CA PRO A 95 23.56 -17.98 -18.63
C PRO A 95 23.60 -19.49 -18.33
N GLY A 96 22.46 -20.19 -18.38
CA GLY A 96 22.51 -21.66 -18.35
C GLY A 96 21.30 -22.48 -17.91
N ARG A 97 20.14 -21.91 -17.57
CA ARG A 97 18.93 -22.71 -17.31
C ARG A 97 17.84 -22.52 -18.36
N THR A 98 17.94 -23.29 -19.43
CA THR A 98 16.84 -23.56 -20.36
C THR A 98 15.87 -24.56 -19.73
N LEU A 99 14.74 -24.07 -19.21
CA LEU A 99 13.57 -24.88 -18.88
C LEU A 99 12.47 -24.57 -19.89
N TRP A 100 12.58 -25.16 -21.08
CA TRP A 100 11.44 -25.28 -21.99
C TRP A 100 11.21 -26.78 -22.25
N PRO A 101 10.01 -27.33 -21.99
CA PRO A 101 9.72 -28.69 -22.37
C PRO A 101 9.66 -28.76 -23.90
N LYS A 102 10.55 -29.54 -24.51
CA LYS A 102 10.41 -29.92 -25.92
C LYS A 102 9.11 -30.71 -26.06
N SER A 103 8.11 -30.08 -26.68
CA SER A 103 6.96 -30.76 -27.25
C SER A 103 7.47 -31.78 -28.28
N LYS A 104 7.25 -33.07 -28.01
CA LYS A 104 7.52 -34.12 -29.00
C LYS A 104 6.39 -34.11 -30.03
N GLY A 105 6.75 -33.79 -31.28
CA GLY A 105 5.97 -34.12 -32.47
C GLY A 105 6.59 -35.32 -33.16
#